data_AF-A0A9E4UJR4-F1
#
_entry.id   AF-A0A9E4UJR4-F1
#
_cell.length_a   1.000
_cell.length_b   1.000
_cell.length_c   1.000
_cell.angle_alpha   90.00
_cell.angle_beta   90.00
_cell.angle_gamma   90.00
#
_symmetry.space_group_name_H-M   'P 1'
#
loop_
_entity.id
_entity.type
_entity.pdbx_description
1 polymer ?
#
loop_
_entity_poly.entity_id
_entity_poly.type
_entity_poly.pdbx_seq_one_letter_code
_entity_poly.pdbx_strand_id
1 'polypeptide(L)'
;MAEKIILAYSGGLDTAVAIRWLKEEKGYDVIALTVDVGMDRQREELQSRAMAAGAAGFEWSEVQDDFVRHFVFPAVMAGAQYQGVYPLATALSRPLIAREMVKAARREGATAVAHGCTAKGNDQVRLDVSVQALAPDLAIVAPLREWEMDRESEIDYAHEHNIPISVTKKSPYSIDENLYGRSIETGPL
;
A
#
# COMPACT_ATOMS: atom_id res chain seq x y z
N MET A 1 -20.20 -6.18 -15.66
CA MET A 1 -18.86 -5.57 -15.57
C MET A 1 -18.22 -6.08 -14.30
N ALA A 2 -16.92 -6.31 -14.28
CA ALA A 2 -16.24 -6.70 -13.05
C ALA A 2 -16.38 -5.58 -12.01
N GLU A 3 -16.46 -5.95 -10.74
CA GLU A 3 -16.44 -4.96 -9.66
C GLU A 3 -15.06 -4.32 -9.60
N LYS A 4 -14.99 -3.03 -9.27
CA LYS A 4 -13.71 -2.34 -9.11
C LYS A 4 -13.20 -2.45 -7.67
N ILE A 5 -11.88 -2.52 -7.54
CA ILE A 5 -11.18 -2.47 -6.26
C ILE A 5 -10.05 -1.44 -6.31
N ILE A 6 -9.89 -0.67 -5.24
CA ILE A 6 -8.74 0.24 -5.10
C ILE A 6 -7.62 -0.46 -4.34
N LEU A 7 -6.49 -0.71 -4.98
CA LEU A 7 -5.30 -1.26 -4.32
C LEU A 7 -4.36 -0.13 -3.89
N ALA A 8 -4.04 -0.04 -2.60
CA ALA A 8 -2.92 0.75 -2.12
C ALA A 8 -1.61 0.16 -2.68
N TYR A 9 -1.03 0.84 -3.66
CA TYR A 9 0.06 0.36 -4.48
C TYR A 9 1.38 1.06 -4.13
N SER A 10 2.40 0.29 -3.74
CA SER A 10 3.71 0.82 -3.38
C SER A 10 4.76 0.65 -4.49
N GLY A 11 4.48 -0.20 -5.47
CA GLY A 11 5.44 -0.58 -6.51
C GLY A 11 6.35 -1.76 -6.15
N GLY A 12 6.27 -2.25 -4.92
CA GLY A 12 7.00 -3.45 -4.49
C GLY A 12 6.44 -4.73 -5.12
N LEU A 13 7.21 -5.82 -5.02
CA LEU A 13 6.87 -7.17 -5.49
C LEU A 13 5.43 -7.54 -5.09
N ASP A 14 5.17 -7.51 -3.79
CA ASP A 14 3.93 -7.90 -3.14
C ASP A 14 2.72 -7.19 -3.78
N THR A 15 2.76 -5.86 -3.87
CA THR A 15 1.66 -5.07 -4.46
C THR A 15 1.57 -5.18 -5.97
N ALA A 16 2.65 -5.52 -6.68
CA ALA A 16 2.63 -5.76 -8.12
C ALA A 16 1.98 -7.12 -8.44
N VAL A 17 2.34 -8.17 -7.70
CA VAL A 17 1.70 -9.49 -7.78
C VAL A 17 0.22 -9.41 -7.38
N ALA A 18 -0.10 -8.63 -6.34
CA ALA A 18 -1.47 -8.41 -5.88
C ALA A 18 -2.41 -7.89 -6.96
N ILE A 19 -1.94 -7.03 -7.89
CA ILE A 19 -2.78 -6.54 -9.00
C ILE A 19 -3.29 -7.71 -9.84
N ARG A 20 -2.39 -8.60 -10.24
CA ARG A 20 -2.74 -9.73 -11.11
C ARG A 20 -3.58 -10.75 -10.35
N TRP A 21 -3.18 -11.07 -9.12
CA TRP A 21 -3.90 -12.01 -8.28
C TRP A 21 -5.34 -11.56 -7.99
N LEU A 22 -5.56 -10.29 -7.63
CA LEU A 22 -6.92 -9.74 -7.42
C LEU A 22 -7.79 -9.82 -8.67
N LYS A 23 -7.18 -9.72 -9.85
CA LYS A 23 -7.88 -9.85 -11.12
C LYS A 23 -8.25 -11.30 -11.42
N GLU A 24 -7.31 -12.22 -11.28
CA GLU A 24 -7.50 -13.63 -11.67
C GLU A 24 -8.29 -14.42 -10.63
N GLU A 25 -7.93 -14.30 -9.35
CA GLU A 25 -8.49 -15.11 -8.26
C GLU A 25 -9.75 -14.50 -7.65
N LYS A 26 -9.91 -13.18 -7.74
CA LYS A 26 -11.06 -12.45 -7.17
C LYS A 26 -11.96 -11.78 -8.22
N GLY A 27 -11.54 -11.73 -9.49
CA GLY A 27 -12.35 -11.18 -10.57
C GLY A 27 -12.54 -9.65 -10.53
N TYR A 28 -11.67 -8.92 -9.82
CA TYR A 28 -11.77 -7.46 -9.72
C TYR A 28 -11.08 -6.73 -10.88
N ASP A 29 -11.65 -5.59 -11.28
CA ASP A 29 -10.95 -4.56 -12.04
C ASP A 29 -10.16 -3.66 -11.08
N VAL A 30 -8.84 -3.87 -11.02
CA VAL A 30 -7.96 -3.21 -10.05
C VAL A 30 -7.56 -1.81 -10.51
N ILE A 31 -7.83 -0.80 -9.69
CA ILE A 31 -7.26 0.54 -9.81
C ILE A 31 -6.10 0.65 -8.81
N ALA A 32 -4.88 0.81 -9.32
CA ALA A 32 -3.69 0.96 -8.49
C ALA A 32 -3.56 2.41 -8.01
N LEU A 33 -3.61 2.62 -6.70
CA LEU A 33 -3.50 3.94 -6.07
C LEU A 33 -2.16 4.07 -5.36
N THR A 34 -1.30 4.98 -5.84
CA THR A 34 -0.13 5.43 -5.09
C THR A 34 -0.46 6.69 -4.30
N VAL A 35 -0.23 6.66 -2.99
CA VAL A 35 -0.38 7.82 -2.10
C VAL A 35 1.01 8.33 -1.73
N ASP A 36 1.35 9.51 -2.23
CA ASP A 36 2.65 10.12 -2.03
C ASP A 36 2.68 10.93 -0.72
N VAL A 37 3.34 10.33 0.28
CA VAL A 37 3.64 10.94 1.59
C VAL A 37 5.09 11.41 1.66
N GLY A 38 5.69 11.68 0.49
CA GLY A 38 7.02 12.25 0.23
C GLY A 38 8.14 11.23 0.19
N MET A 39 7.93 10.15 -0.55
CA MET A 39 9.02 9.29 -1.00
C MET A 39 9.46 9.71 -2.40
N ASP A 40 10.77 9.72 -2.65
CA ASP A 40 11.29 9.89 -4.01
C ASP A 40 10.96 8.63 -4.83
N ARG A 41 9.91 8.72 -5.65
CA ARG A 41 9.40 7.64 -6.48
C ARG A 41 9.12 8.16 -7.87
N GLN A 42 9.49 7.39 -8.88
CA GLN A 42 9.23 7.72 -10.27
C GLN A 42 7.80 7.31 -10.63
N ARG A 43 6.90 8.30 -10.72
CA ARG A 43 5.48 8.10 -11.01
C ARG A 43 5.25 7.28 -12.29
N GLU A 44 5.99 7.61 -13.35
CA GLU A 44 5.86 6.95 -14.66
C GLU A 44 6.27 5.47 -14.57
N GLU A 45 7.32 5.15 -13.81
CA GLU A 45 7.77 3.77 -13.61
C GLU A 45 6.72 2.95 -12.85
N LEU A 46 6.17 3.51 -11.77
CA LEU A 46 5.13 2.86 -10.99
C LEU A 46 3.85 2.63 -11.80
N GLN A 47 3.44 3.64 -12.58
CA GLN A 47 2.31 3.52 -13.47
C GLN A 47 2.55 2.41 -14.51
N SER A 48 3.69 2.43 -15.19
CA SER A 48 4.03 1.42 -16.20
C SER A 48 4.01 0.01 -15.61
N ARG A 49 4.58 -0.18 -14.41
CA ARG A 49 4.59 -1.46 -13.70
C ARG A 49 3.18 -1.92 -13.32
N ALA A 50 2.35 -1.03 -12.78
CA ALA A 50 0.97 -1.37 -12.43
C ALA A 50 0.14 -1.79 -13.65
N MET A 51 0.29 -1.06 -14.77
CA MET A 51 -0.40 -1.40 -16.01
C MET A 51 0.09 -2.74 -16.58
N ALA A 52 1.40 -3.00 -16.54
CA ALA A 52 1.97 -4.28 -16.97
C ALA A 52 1.49 -5.46 -16.11
N ALA A 53 1.28 -5.24 -14.80
CA ALA A 53 0.68 -6.23 -13.90
C ALA A 53 -0.82 -6.49 -14.17
N GLY A 54 -1.46 -5.65 -15.00
CA GLY A 54 -2.85 -5.85 -15.45
C GLY A 54 -3.88 -4.96 -14.77
N ALA A 55 -3.46 -3.87 -14.12
CA ALA A 55 -4.37 -2.88 -13.55
C ALA A 55 -5.27 -2.26 -14.64
N ALA A 56 -6.52 -1.99 -14.29
CA ALA A 56 -7.48 -1.29 -15.13
C ALA A 56 -7.23 0.24 -15.16
N GLY A 57 -6.58 0.76 -14.12
CA GLY A 57 -6.21 2.17 -14.02
C GLY A 57 -5.14 2.41 -12.97
N PHE A 58 -4.56 3.61 -13.01
CA PHE A 58 -3.56 4.06 -12.05
C PHE A 58 -3.88 5.48 -11.60
N GLU A 59 -3.86 5.69 -10.29
CA GLU A 59 -4.06 6.98 -9.65
C GLU A 59 -2.86 7.36 -8.79
N TRP A 60 -2.51 8.65 -8.81
CA TRP A 60 -1.48 9.24 -7.96
C TRP A 60 -2.10 10.31 -7.08
N SER A 61 -1.99 10.15 -5.77
CA SER A 61 -2.47 11.12 -4.79
C SER A 61 -1.30 11.81 -4.12
N GLU A 62 -1.10 13.08 -4.44
CA GLU A 62 -0.10 13.95 -3.81
C GLU A 62 -0.67 14.52 -2.50
N VAL A 63 -0.13 14.08 -1.35
CA VAL A 63 -0.70 14.40 -0.01
C VAL A 63 0.36 14.80 1.01
N GLN A 64 1.55 15.18 0.57
CA GLN A 64 2.67 15.61 1.41
C GLN A 64 2.26 16.73 2.37
N ASP A 65 1.61 17.78 1.85
CA ASP A 65 1.15 18.90 2.65
C ASP A 65 0.11 18.49 3.69
N ASP A 66 -0.86 17.65 3.28
CA ASP A 66 -1.88 17.09 4.17
C ASP A 66 -1.25 16.22 5.26
N PHE A 67 -0.27 15.40 4.91
CA PHE A 67 0.46 14.53 5.83
C PHE A 67 1.16 15.37 6.91
N VAL A 68 1.91 16.39 6.50
CA VAL A 68 2.62 17.25 7.43
C VAL A 68 1.65 18.04 8.32
N ARG A 69 0.67 18.72 7.71
CA ARG A 69 -0.23 19.65 8.41
C ARG A 69 -1.18 18.93 9.36
N HIS A 70 -1.71 17.77 8.99
CA HIS A 70 -2.80 17.12 9.72
C HIS A 70 -2.39 15.88 10.51
N PHE A 71 -1.17 15.36 10.31
CA PHE A 71 -0.70 14.17 11.03
C PHE A 71 0.62 14.45 11.77
N VAL A 72 1.64 14.96 11.07
CA VAL A 72 2.95 15.22 11.67
C VAL A 72 2.89 16.34 12.71
N PHE A 73 2.37 17.52 12.35
CA PHE A 73 2.31 18.65 13.28
C PHE A 73 1.51 18.33 14.55
N PRO A 74 0.32 17.72 14.48
CA PRO A 74 -0.39 17.29 15.69
C PRO A 74 0.41 16.30 16.56
N ALA A 75 1.09 15.33 15.96
CA ALA A 75 1.93 14.39 16.69
C ALA A 75 3.09 15.09 17.41
N VAL A 76 3.75 16.05 16.74
CA VAL A 76 4.83 16.86 17.32
C VAL A 76 4.31 17.73 18.46
N MET A 77 3.19 18.44 18.27
CA MET A 77 2.58 19.28 19.30
C MET A 77 2.16 18.48 20.54
N ALA A 78 1.72 17.23 20.35
CA ALA A 78 1.38 16.33 21.44
C ALA A 78 2.61 15.70 22.14
N GLY A 79 3.83 15.89 21.61
CA GLY A 79 5.01 15.18 22.07
C GLY A 79 4.89 13.66 21.89
N ALA A 80 4.23 13.21 20.82
CA ALA A 80 3.88 11.81 20.63
C ALA A 80 5.14 10.93 20.48
N GLN A 81 5.34 10.05 21.45
CA GLN A 81 6.41 9.06 21.45
C GLN A 81 5.90 7.72 21.95
N TYR A 82 5.87 6.73 21.07
CA TYR A 82 5.57 5.36 21.45
C TYR A 82 6.76 4.78 22.23
N GLN A 83 6.45 4.22 23.41
CA GLN A 83 7.44 3.70 24.36
C GLN A 83 8.54 4.71 24.72
N GLY A 84 8.25 6.02 24.65
CA GLY A 84 9.21 7.09 24.96
C GLY A 84 10.37 7.25 23.96
N VAL A 85 10.31 6.57 22.80
CA VAL A 85 11.42 6.55 21.83
C VAL A 85 10.92 6.84 20.41
N TYR A 86 9.88 6.12 19.97
CA TYR A 86 9.51 6.09 18.56
C TYR A 86 8.44 7.14 18.22
N PRO A 87 8.70 8.10 17.31
CA PRO A 87 7.77 9.19 17.01
C PRO A 87 6.62 8.78 16.07
N LEU A 88 6.29 7.49 15.94
CA LEU A 88 5.16 7.01 15.13
C LEU A 88 5.28 7.28 13.61
N ALA A 89 6.51 7.43 13.08
CA ALA A 89 6.77 7.83 11.68
C ALA A 89 5.98 7.04 10.62
N THR A 90 5.96 5.71 10.72
CA THR A 90 5.18 4.80 9.85
C THR A 90 3.69 4.94 10.13
N ALA A 91 3.32 4.92 11.40
CA ALA A 91 1.93 4.84 11.85
C ALA A 91 1.08 6.04 11.43
N LEU A 92 1.66 7.24 11.46
CA LEU A 92 0.94 8.50 11.16
C LEU A 92 0.43 8.58 9.72
N SER A 93 1.10 7.94 8.77
CA SER A 93 0.69 7.98 7.37
C SER A 93 -0.50 7.07 7.05
N ARG A 94 -0.74 6.01 7.85
CA ARG A 94 -1.69 4.95 7.47
C ARG A 94 -3.16 5.41 7.45
N PRO A 95 -3.65 6.22 8.41
CA PRO A 95 -5.01 6.74 8.33
C PRO A 95 -5.19 7.69 7.13
N LEU A 96 -4.16 8.44 6.74
CA LEU A 96 -4.18 9.28 5.54
C LEU A 96 -4.28 8.43 4.26
N ILE A 97 -3.49 7.36 4.16
CA ILE A 97 -3.56 6.42 3.03
C ILE A 97 -4.95 5.80 2.94
N ALA A 98 -5.52 5.32 4.05
CA ALA A 98 -6.88 4.79 4.10
C ALA A 98 -7.93 5.82 3.64
N ARG A 99 -7.79 7.08 4.04
CA ARG A 99 -8.66 8.17 3.59
C ARG A 99 -8.61 8.36 2.07
N GLU A 100 -7.42 8.33 1.47
CA GLU A 100 -7.29 8.45 0.02
C GLU A 100 -7.79 7.21 -0.73
N MET A 101 -7.63 6.01 -0.17
CA MET A 101 -8.23 4.78 -0.71
C MET A 101 -9.77 4.90 -0.77
N VAL A 102 -10.40 5.36 0.32
CA VAL A 102 -11.86 5.57 0.36
C VAL A 102 -12.29 6.62 -0.66
N LYS A 103 -11.58 7.76 -0.76
CA LYS A 103 -11.88 8.80 -1.75
C LYS A 103 -11.80 8.25 -3.18
N ALA A 104 -10.74 7.52 -3.52
CA ALA A 104 -10.59 6.89 -4.82
C ALA A 104 -11.72 5.89 -5.08
N ALA A 105 -12.08 5.08 -4.09
CA ALA A 105 -13.16 4.11 -4.21
C ALA A 105 -14.49 4.78 -4.54
N ARG A 106 -14.80 5.92 -3.89
CA ARG A 106 -16.00 6.70 -4.21
C ARG A 106 -15.98 7.31 -5.61
N ARG A 107 -14.83 7.84 -6.06
CA ARG A 107 -14.69 8.40 -7.42
C ARG A 107 -14.88 7.33 -8.50
N GLU A 108 -14.28 6.17 -8.30
CA GLU A 108 -14.28 5.08 -9.28
C GLU A 108 -15.53 4.20 -9.25
N GLY A 109 -16.34 4.32 -8.20
CA GLY A 109 -17.47 3.43 -7.94
C GLY A 109 -17.04 2.02 -7.53
N ALA A 110 -15.92 1.90 -6.81
CA ALA A 110 -15.40 0.64 -6.32
C ALA A 110 -16.20 0.13 -5.11
N THR A 111 -16.35 -1.19 -5.02
CA THR A 111 -17.05 -1.89 -3.93
C THR A 111 -16.09 -2.36 -2.84
N ALA A 112 -14.79 -2.32 -3.13
CA ALA A 112 -13.75 -2.81 -2.24
C ALA A 112 -12.48 -1.95 -2.28
N VAL A 113 -11.65 -2.11 -1.26
CA VAL A 113 -10.26 -1.66 -1.23
C VAL A 113 -9.33 -2.81 -0.86
N ALA A 114 -8.07 -2.73 -1.30
CA ALA A 114 -7.05 -3.71 -0.99
C ALA A 114 -5.75 -3.07 -0.52
N HIS A 115 -4.99 -3.81 0.28
CA HIS A 115 -3.66 -3.41 0.73
C HIS A 115 -2.74 -4.63 0.89
N GLY A 116 -1.43 -4.41 0.73
CA GLY A 116 -0.42 -5.47 0.82
C GLY A 116 0.20 -5.64 2.21
N CYS A 117 -0.58 -5.51 3.30
CA CYS A 117 -0.01 -5.72 4.64
C CYS A 117 0.01 -7.20 5.01
N THR A 118 1.08 -7.63 5.67
CA THR A 118 1.16 -8.98 6.25
C THR A 118 0.23 -9.13 7.46
N ALA A 119 -0.11 -10.37 7.82
CA ALA A 119 -0.89 -10.69 9.02
C ALA A 119 -0.14 -10.50 10.35
N LYS A 120 1.15 -10.15 10.32
CA LYS A 120 2.02 -10.07 11.51
C LYS A 120 2.34 -8.63 11.94
N GLY A 121 2.11 -7.65 11.07
CA GLY A 121 2.43 -6.25 11.32
C GLY A 121 1.26 -5.44 11.89
N ASN A 122 1.57 -4.25 12.41
CA ASN A 122 0.57 -3.30 12.91
C ASN A 122 -0.20 -2.59 11.79
N ASP A 123 0.37 -2.50 10.58
CA ASP A 123 -0.21 -1.74 9.47
C ASP A 123 -1.54 -2.30 8.97
N GLN A 124 -1.75 -3.61 9.07
CA GLN A 124 -3.05 -4.22 8.76
C GLN A 124 -4.16 -3.61 9.66
N VAL A 125 -3.89 -3.45 10.96
CA VAL A 125 -4.89 -2.93 11.91
C VAL A 125 -5.12 -1.45 11.62
N ARG A 126 -4.05 -0.70 11.36
CA ARG A 126 -4.13 0.73 11.08
C ARG A 126 -4.96 1.01 9.82
N LEU A 127 -4.76 0.24 8.75
CA LEU A 127 -5.53 0.38 7.52
C LEU A 127 -6.95 -0.15 7.67
N ASP A 128 -7.13 -1.38 8.18
CA ASP A 128 -8.44 -2.01 8.31
C ASP A 128 -9.40 -1.16 9.15
N VAL A 129 -8.96 -0.74 10.34
CA VAL A 129 -9.76 0.08 11.26
C VAL A 129 -10.06 1.46 10.65
N SER A 130 -9.09 2.07 9.97
CA SER A 130 -9.30 3.38 9.33
C SER A 130 -10.29 3.30 8.19
N VAL A 131 -10.20 2.27 7.34
CA VAL A 131 -11.16 2.05 6.25
C VAL A 131 -12.55 1.76 6.83
N GLN A 132 -12.67 0.86 7.80
CA GLN A 132 -13.96 0.55 8.43
C GLN A 132 -14.60 1.78 9.11
N ALA A 133 -13.79 2.66 9.72
CA ALA A 133 -14.29 3.88 10.33
C ALA A 133 -14.79 4.91 9.29
N LEU A 134 -14.17 4.97 8.11
CA LEU A 134 -14.49 5.95 7.07
C LEU A 134 -15.55 5.45 6.07
N ALA A 135 -15.60 4.14 5.84
CA ALA A 135 -16.37 3.49 4.80
C ALA A 135 -16.65 2.03 5.16
N PRO A 136 -17.50 1.77 6.18
CA PRO A 136 -17.81 0.41 6.63
C PRO A 136 -18.53 -0.45 5.58
N ASP A 137 -19.05 0.17 4.53
CA ASP A 137 -19.67 -0.48 3.38
C ASP A 137 -18.66 -1.06 2.36
N LEU A 138 -17.40 -0.62 2.39
CA LEU A 138 -16.36 -1.15 1.50
C LEU A 138 -15.81 -2.47 2.04
N ALA A 139 -15.75 -3.48 1.18
CA ALA A 139 -15.01 -4.70 1.51
C ALA A 139 -13.50 -4.40 1.57
N ILE A 140 -12.80 -5.07 2.50
CA ILE A 140 -11.35 -4.99 2.62
C ILE A 140 -10.76 -6.33 2.21
N VAL A 141 -9.88 -6.31 1.21
CA VAL A 141 -9.19 -7.49 0.70
C VAL A 141 -7.70 -7.35 0.96
N ALA A 142 -7.06 -8.40 1.43
CA ALA A 142 -5.64 -8.34 1.75
C ALA A 142 -4.93 -9.59 1.23
N PRO A 143 -4.42 -9.54 -0.01
CA PRO A 143 -3.89 -10.72 -0.69
C PRO A 143 -2.84 -11.48 0.12
N LEU A 144 -1.93 -10.78 0.80
CA LEU A 144 -0.86 -11.38 1.62
C LEU A 144 -1.35 -12.09 2.89
N ARG A 145 -2.65 -11.96 3.22
CA ARG A 145 -3.30 -12.69 4.32
C ARG A 145 -4.14 -13.86 3.80
N GLU A 146 -4.33 -13.96 2.49
CA GLU A 146 -5.22 -14.92 1.85
C GLU A 146 -4.50 -15.91 0.95
N TRP A 147 -3.45 -15.48 0.24
CA TRP A 147 -2.63 -16.38 -0.55
C TRP A 147 -1.60 -17.11 0.31
N GLU A 148 -1.08 -18.22 -0.23
CA GLU A 148 -0.04 -19.02 0.40
C GLU A 148 1.33 -18.86 -0.28
N MET A 149 1.50 -17.85 -1.15
CA MET A 149 2.77 -17.57 -1.81
C MET A 149 3.80 -17.08 -0.79
N ASP A 150 4.97 -17.71 -0.79
CA ASP A 150 6.17 -17.13 -0.20
C ASP A 150 6.87 -16.20 -1.20
N ARG A 151 7.96 -15.57 -0.77
CA ARG A 151 8.68 -14.59 -1.61
C ARG A 151 9.24 -15.19 -2.89
N GLU A 152 9.68 -16.46 -2.87
CA GLU A 152 10.20 -17.13 -4.07
C GLU A 152 9.04 -17.40 -5.05
N SER A 153 7.92 -17.91 -4.52
CA SER A 153 6.70 -18.13 -5.31
C SER A 153 6.14 -16.84 -5.91
N GLU A 154 6.20 -15.71 -5.19
CA GLU A 154 5.80 -14.40 -5.73
C GLU A 154 6.70 -13.94 -6.88
N ILE A 155 8.00 -14.22 -6.81
CA ILE A 155 8.97 -13.91 -7.88
C ILE A 155 8.66 -14.77 -9.11
N ASP A 156 8.44 -16.07 -8.92
CA ASP A 156 8.10 -16.99 -10.00
C ASP A 156 6.77 -16.58 -10.66
N TYR A 157 5.74 -16.27 -9.85
CA TYR A 157 4.47 -15.75 -10.34
C TYR A 157 4.65 -14.45 -11.14
N ALA A 158 5.46 -13.52 -10.65
CA ALA A 158 5.76 -12.30 -11.41
C ALA A 158 6.44 -12.60 -12.76
N HIS A 159 7.33 -13.58 -12.83
CA HIS A 159 7.98 -14.00 -14.08
C HIS A 159 7.00 -14.67 -15.06
N GLU A 160 6.18 -15.60 -14.58
CA GLU A 160 5.18 -16.30 -15.39
C GLU A 160 4.18 -15.32 -16.03
N HIS A 161 3.82 -14.27 -15.29
CA HIS A 161 2.88 -13.24 -15.75
C HIS A 161 3.55 -12.02 -16.39
N ASN A 162 4.86 -12.05 -16.65
CA ASN A 162 5.64 -10.95 -17.24
C ASN A 162 5.50 -9.61 -16.49
N ILE A 163 5.34 -9.66 -15.17
CA ILE A 163 5.25 -8.49 -14.29
C ILE A 163 6.66 -7.94 -14.08
N PRO A 164 6.94 -6.68 -14.47
CA PRO A 164 8.27 -6.11 -14.33
C PRO A 164 8.56 -5.81 -12.86
N ILE A 165 9.38 -6.66 -12.22
CA ILE A 165 9.77 -6.51 -10.82
C ILE A 165 11.17 -5.88 -10.69
N SER A 166 11.35 -4.98 -9.72
CA SER A 166 12.64 -4.37 -9.39
C SER A 166 13.51 -5.23 -8.46
N VAL A 167 13.03 -6.44 -8.12
CA VAL A 167 13.66 -7.30 -7.11
C VAL A 167 14.97 -7.83 -7.65
N THR A 168 16.06 -7.25 -7.19
CA THR A 168 17.40 -7.85 -7.29
C THR A 168 17.71 -8.54 -5.96
N LYS A 169 18.50 -9.62 -5.97
CA LYS A 169 19.03 -10.32 -4.77
C LYS A 169 19.82 -9.43 -3.78
N LYS A 170 19.88 -8.10 -3.98
CA LYS A 170 20.93 -7.22 -3.45
C LYS A 170 20.64 -6.51 -2.14
N SER A 171 19.38 -6.38 -1.69
CA SER A 171 19.08 -5.68 -0.43
C SER A 171 18.25 -6.56 0.51
N PRO A 172 18.79 -6.95 1.68
CA PRO A 172 18.05 -7.71 2.69
C PRO A 172 17.15 -6.83 3.58
N TYR A 173 17.05 -5.52 3.28
CA TYR A 173 16.33 -4.56 4.11
C TYR A 173 14.90 -4.35 3.61
N SER A 174 13.95 -4.44 4.53
CA SER A 174 12.60 -3.89 4.39
C SER A 174 12.62 -2.45 4.89
N ILE A 175 12.23 -1.51 4.04
CA ILE A 175 12.32 -0.07 4.34
C ILE A 175 10.95 0.56 4.09
N ASP A 176 10.43 1.25 5.10
CA ASP A 176 9.30 2.17 4.98
C ASP A 176 9.81 3.58 5.28
N GLU A 177 9.49 4.53 4.40
CA GLU A 177 9.99 5.89 4.46
C GLU A 177 8.89 6.87 4.06
N ASN A 178 8.90 8.05 4.66
CA ASN A 178 8.04 9.18 4.31
C ASN A 178 8.72 10.47 4.79
N LEU A 179 8.07 11.62 4.60
CA LEU A 179 8.63 12.92 5.02
C LEU A 179 9.02 13.01 6.50
N TYR A 180 8.42 12.18 7.37
CA TYR A 180 8.61 12.28 8.82
C TYR A 180 9.62 11.30 9.39
N GLY A 181 9.89 10.18 8.70
CA GLY A 181 10.92 9.26 9.14
C GLY A 181 11.05 8.03 8.27
N ARG A 182 12.01 7.19 8.67
CA ARG A 182 12.39 5.97 7.97
C ARG A 182 12.52 4.83 8.98
N SER A 183 11.79 3.74 8.76
CA SER A 183 11.94 2.48 9.49
C SER A 183 12.62 1.44 8.60
N ILE A 184 13.52 0.67 9.21
CA ILE A 184 14.31 -0.34 8.52
C ILE A 184 14.26 -1.62 9.34
N GLU A 185 13.88 -2.72 8.70
CA GLU A 185 13.82 -4.05 9.30
C GLU A 185 14.69 -5.01 8.47
N THR A 186 15.41 -5.90 9.13
CA THR A 186 16.12 -7.02 8.50
C THR A 186 16.41 -8.10 9.54
N GLY A 187 16.60 -9.35 9.13
CA GLY A 187 16.79 -10.47 10.05
C GLY A 187 17.92 -10.32 11.08
N PRO A 188 19.07 -9.69 10.74
CA PRO A 188 20.16 -9.48 11.70
C PRO A 188 19.96 -8.37 12.76
N LEU A 189 18.90 -7.55 12.69
CA LEU A 189 18.59 -6.49 13.66
C LEU A 189 17.63 -6.97 14.74
#